data_AF-A0A0K9PTD3-F1
#
_entry.id   AF-A0A0K9PTD3-F1
#
_cell.length_a   1.000
_cell.length_b   1.000
_cell.length_c   1.000
_cell.angle_alpha   90.00
_cell.angle_beta   90.00
_cell.angle_gamma   90.00
#
_symmetry.space_group_name_H-M   'P 1'
#
loop_
_entity.id
_entity.type
_entity.pdbx_description
1 polymer ?
#
loop_
_entity_poly.entity_id
_entity_poly.type
_entity_poly.pdbx_seq_one_letter_code
_entity_poly.pdbx_strand_id
1 'polypeptide(L)'
;MESNQIKYDKVLLDVPCSGLGVLSKRADLRWNRRLEEMEELKILQDELLEAASMLVKPGGILVYSTCSIDSEENEERVETFLARFPEFIIDSATRFVPTEFVTDKGFYFSNPVKHSIDGAFAARLVLKNSSL
;
A
#
# COMPACT_ATOMS: atom_id res chain seq x y z
N MET A 1 24.48 -19.60 -2.27
CA MET A 1 24.23 -19.14 -3.65
C MET A 1 23.54 -17.80 -3.53
N GLU A 2 24.26 -16.70 -3.75
CA GLU A 2 23.60 -15.40 -3.89
C GLU A 2 22.79 -15.45 -5.19
N SER A 3 21.49 -15.59 -5.06
CA SER A 3 20.56 -15.27 -6.13
C SER A 3 20.78 -13.79 -6.46
N ASN A 4 21.38 -13.52 -7.61
CA ASN A 4 21.55 -12.16 -8.13
C ASN A 4 20.17 -11.62 -8.52
N GLN A 5 19.39 -11.23 -7.52
CA GLN A 5 18.02 -10.77 -7.67
C GLN A 5 18.06 -9.39 -8.31
N ILE A 6 17.47 -9.29 -9.51
CA ILE A 6 17.36 -8.02 -10.23
C ILE A 6 16.54 -7.06 -9.36
N LYS A 7 17.14 -5.92 -9.04
CA LYS A 7 16.48 -4.83 -8.31
C LYS A 7 16.07 -3.71 -9.27
N TYR A 8 15.02 -2.99 -8.92
CA TYR A 8 14.40 -1.95 -9.71
C TYR A 8 14.43 -0.60 -8.99
N ASP A 9 14.45 0.48 -9.77
CA ASP A 9 14.41 1.85 -9.25
C ASP A 9 13.02 2.22 -8.70
N LYS A 10 11.96 1.59 -9.24
CA LYS A 10 10.57 1.77 -8.81
C LYS A 10 9.84 0.44 -8.88
N VAL A 11 9.11 0.10 -7.82
CA VAL A 11 8.24 -1.06 -7.70
C VAL A 11 6.84 -0.58 -7.37
N LEU A 12 5.85 -1.03 -8.12
CA LEU A 12 4.43 -0.84 -7.81
C LEU A 12 3.87 -2.18 -7.36
N LEU A 13 3.27 -2.19 -6.18
CA LEU A 13 2.58 -3.31 -5.60
C LEU A 13 1.11 -2.93 -5.40
N ASP A 14 0.30 -3.27 -6.40
CA ASP A 14 -1.16 -3.15 -6.32
C ASP A 14 -1.72 -4.49 -5.83
N VAL A 15 -2.16 -4.54 -4.57
CA VAL A 15 -2.45 -5.80 -3.89
C VAL A 15 -3.92 -6.21 -3.98
N PRO A 16 -4.21 -7.53 -3.96
CA PRO A 16 -5.55 -8.02 -3.65
C PRO A 16 -6.02 -7.48 -2.29
N CYS A 17 -7.24 -6.92 -2.26
CA CYS A 17 -7.85 -6.35 -1.06
C CYS A 17 -9.35 -6.65 -1.00
N SER A 18 -10.00 -6.18 0.06
CA SER A 18 -11.44 -6.32 0.29
C SER A 18 -12.27 -5.66 -0.82
N GLY A 19 -11.73 -4.62 -1.46
CA GLY A 19 -12.45 -3.82 -2.46
C GLY A 19 -13.59 -2.99 -1.85
N LEU A 20 -13.54 -2.69 -0.55
CA LEU A 20 -14.55 -1.86 0.13
C LEU A 20 -14.61 -0.42 -0.42
N GLY A 21 -13.61 0.03 -1.20
CA GLY A 21 -13.63 1.34 -1.86
C GLY A 21 -14.48 1.40 -3.13
N VAL A 22 -14.83 0.25 -3.74
CA VAL A 22 -15.58 0.16 -5.01
C VAL A 22 -17.03 -0.34 -4.83
N LEU A 23 -17.57 -0.24 -3.62
CA LEU A 23 -18.87 -0.80 -3.24
C LEU A 23 -20.07 -0.30 -4.05
N SER A 24 -19.99 0.89 -4.67
CA SER A 24 -21.04 1.40 -5.56
C SER A 24 -21.12 0.64 -6.88
N LYS A 25 -20.02 0.01 -7.31
CA LYS A 25 -19.89 -0.75 -8.56
C LYS A 25 -19.94 -2.26 -8.36
N ARG A 26 -19.74 -2.75 -7.14
CA ARG A 26 -19.71 -4.18 -6.77
C ARG A 26 -20.48 -4.44 -5.46
N ALA A 27 -21.81 -4.32 -5.54
CA ALA A 27 -22.72 -4.51 -4.40
C ALA A 27 -22.70 -5.95 -3.84
N ASP A 28 -22.27 -6.92 -4.64
CA ASP A 28 -22.09 -8.34 -4.30
C ASP A 28 -20.99 -8.58 -3.26
N LEU A 29 -19.94 -7.76 -3.23
CA LEU A 29 -18.84 -7.88 -2.27
C LEU A 29 -19.26 -7.60 -0.82
N ARG A 30 -20.37 -6.87 -0.59
CA ARG A 30 -20.91 -6.57 0.75
C ARG A 30 -21.42 -7.80 1.49
N TRP A 31 -21.90 -8.81 0.76
CA TRP A 31 -22.68 -9.90 1.35
C TRP A 31 -21.88 -11.19 1.54
N ASN A 32 -20.72 -11.32 0.88
CA ASN A 32 -20.05 -12.60 0.70
C ASN A 32 -18.69 -12.75 1.40
N ARG A 33 -18.16 -11.74 2.09
CA ARG A 33 -16.83 -11.83 2.71
C ARG A 33 -16.91 -12.24 4.17
N ARG A 34 -16.30 -13.37 4.50
CA ARG A 34 -16.13 -13.84 5.89
C ARG A 34 -14.95 -13.15 6.54
N LEU A 35 -15.00 -12.98 7.86
CA LEU A 35 -13.87 -12.41 8.64
C LEU A 35 -12.56 -13.17 8.41
N GLU A 36 -12.64 -14.49 8.26
CA GLU A 36 -11.51 -15.38 7.93
C GLU A 36 -10.81 -14.96 6.63
N GLU A 37 -11.58 -14.62 5.59
CA GLU A 37 -11.04 -14.22 4.28
C GLU A 37 -10.40 -12.82 4.32
N MET A 38 -10.86 -11.95 5.22
CA MET A 38 -10.22 -10.65 5.44
C MET A 38 -8.85 -10.80 6.10
N GLU A 39 -8.73 -11.73 7.06
CA GLU A 39 -7.46 -12.03 7.72
C GLU A 39 -6.46 -12.66 6.76
N GLU A 40 -6.89 -13.61 5.92
CA GLU A 40 -6.04 -14.20 4.88
C GLU A 40 -5.52 -13.14 3.90
N LEU A 41 -6.33 -12.14 3.54
CA LEU A 41 -5.89 -11.04 2.68
C LEU A 41 -4.84 -10.16 3.34
N LYS A 42 -5.00 -9.82 4.62
CA LYS A 42 -4.00 -9.04 5.36
C LYS A 42 -2.65 -9.76 5.42
N ILE A 43 -2.66 -11.06 5.69
CA ILE A 43 -1.46 -11.90 5.70
C ILE A 43 -0.81 -11.89 4.31
N LEU A 44 -1.59 -12.11 3.25
CA LEU A 44 -1.09 -12.06 1.87
C LEU A 44 -0.50 -10.69 1.51
N GLN A 45 -1.13 -9.60 1.94
CA GLN A 45 -0.63 -8.24 1.73
C GLN A 45 0.74 -8.04 2.39
N ASP A 46 0.92 -8.51 3.64
CA ASP A 46 2.20 -8.44 4.34
C ASP A 46 3.30 -9.24 3.62
N GLU A 47 3.00 -10.46 3.19
CA GLU A 47 3.92 -11.31 2.44
C GLU A 47 4.34 -10.68 1.10
N LEU A 48 3.36 -10.12 0.37
CA LEU A 48 3.61 -9.44 -0.90
C LEU A 48 4.43 -8.16 -0.70
N LEU A 49 4.19 -7.41 0.37
CA LEU A 49 4.91 -6.18 0.68
C LEU A 49 6.37 -6.47 1.04
N GLU A 50 6.61 -7.51 1.84
CA GLU A 50 7.94 -8.04 2.12
C GLU A 50 8.64 -8.51 0.84
N ALA A 51 7.97 -9.29 -0.01
CA ALA A 51 8.52 -9.74 -1.28
C ALA A 51 8.88 -8.58 -2.22
N ALA A 52 8.02 -7.57 -2.32
CA ALA A 52 8.24 -6.39 -3.15
C ALA A 52 9.41 -5.55 -2.64
N SER A 53 9.62 -5.46 -1.31
CA SER A 53 10.72 -4.71 -0.71
C SER A 53 12.10 -5.19 -1.17
N MET A 54 12.26 -6.52 -1.35
CA MET A 54 13.52 -7.13 -1.79
C MET A 54 13.88 -6.74 -3.23
N LEU A 55 12.90 -6.32 -4.02
CA LEU A 55 13.07 -5.89 -5.42
C LEU A 55 13.50 -4.42 -5.54
N VAL A 56 13.53 -3.65 -4.45
CA VAL A 56 13.83 -2.21 -4.49
C VAL A 56 15.33 -1.99 -4.35
N LYS A 57 15.92 -1.17 -5.23
CA LYS A 57 17.30 -0.69 -5.08
C LYS A 57 17.42 0.30 -3.92
N PRO A 58 18.57 0.43 -3.24
CA PRO A 58 18.82 1.57 -2.37
C PRO A 58 18.53 2.90 -3.08
N GLY A 59 17.80 3.80 -2.42
CA GLY A 59 17.29 5.04 -3.01
C GLY A 59 16.07 4.88 -3.93
N GLY A 60 15.64 3.65 -4.18
CA GLY A 60 14.47 3.30 -4.98
C GLY A 60 13.15 3.44 -4.22
N ILE A 61 12.07 3.26 -4.96
CA ILE A 61 10.70 3.50 -4.50
C ILE A 61 9.90 2.20 -4.51
N LEU A 62 9.10 2.01 -3.46
CA LEU A 62 8.00 1.05 -3.42
C LEU A 62 6.69 1.81 -3.25
N VAL A 63 5.72 1.59 -4.14
CA VAL A 63 4.34 2.06 -3.98
C VAL A 63 3.47 0.87 -3.62
N TYR A 64 2.85 0.90 -2.46
CA TYR A 64 1.80 -0.03 -2.06
C TYR A 64 0.44 0.61 -2.36
N SER A 65 -0.48 -0.10 -3.00
CA SER A 65 -1.83 0.42 -3.28
C SER A 65 -2.93 -0.62 -3.07
N THR A 66 -4.11 -0.13 -2.65
CA THR A 66 -5.34 -0.92 -2.53
C THR A 66 -6.52 -0.14 -3.12
N CYS A 67 -7.59 -0.84 -3.49
CA CYS A 67 -8.91 -0.24 -3.75
C CYS A 67 -9.86 -0.38 -2.54
N SER A 68 -9.30 -0.34 -1.33
CA SER A 68 -10.02 -0.41 -0.06
C SER A 68 -9.96 0.92 0.70
N ILE A 69 -10.96 1.14 1.56
CA ILE A 69 -10.97 2.25 2.52
C ILE A 69 -10.71 1.79 3.97
N ASP A 70 -10.46 0.50 4.15
CA ASP A 70 -10.22 -0.12 5.45
C ASP A 70 -8.78 0.17 5.94
N SER A 71 -8.64 0.68 7.16
CA SER A 71 -7.33 0.99 7.74
C SER A 71 -6.49 -0.26 7.98
N GLU A 72 -7.14 -1.39 8.25
CA GLU A 72 -6.46 -2.66 8.53
C GLU A 72 -5.70 -3.17 7.30
N GLU A 73 -6.17 -2.83 6.09
CA GLU A 73 -5.53 -3.14 4.81
C GLU A 73 -4.61 -2.02 4.30
N ASN A 74 -4.63 -0.86 4.94
CA ASN A 74 -3.99 0.37 4.45
C ASN A 74 -2.90 0.83 5.42
N GLU A 75 -3.21 1.79 6.29
CA GLU A 75 -2.27 2.39 7.22
C GLU A 75 -1.61 1.34 8.12
N GLU A 76 -2.37 0.36 8.62
CA GLU A 76 -1.87 -0.63 9.57
C GLU A 76 -0.88 -1.62 8.91
N ARG A 77 -1.09 -1.99 7.64
CA ARG A 77 -0.13 -2.80 6.88
C ARG A 77 1.18 -2.03 6.68
N VAL A 78 1.08 -0.75 6.30
CA VAL A 78 2.25 0.11 6.08
C VAL A 78 3.01 0.32 7.39
N GLU A 79 2.32 0.55 8.50
CA GLU A 79 2.94 0.71 9.82
C GLU A 79 3.65 -0.57 10.28
N THR A 80 3.00 -1.73 10.13
CA THR A 80 3.58 -3.04 10.45
C THR A 80 4.82 -3.31 9.61
N PHE A 81 4.77 -2.99 8.32
CA PHE A 81 5.92 -3.10 7.42
C PHE A 81 7.07 -2.19 7.84
N LEU A 82 6.82 -0.90 8.10
CA LEU A 82 7.86 0.05 8.48
C LEU A 82 8.50 -0.29 9.85
N ALA A 83 7.75 -0.93 10.75
CA ALA A 83 8.32 -1.46 12.00
C ALA A 83 9.31 -2.61 11.76
N ARG A 84 9.08 -3.44 10.74
CA ARG A 84 9.94 -4.57 10.36
C ARG A 84 11.10 -4.17 9.44
N PHE A 85 10.88 -3.17 8.58
CA PHE A 85 11.81 -2.69 7.57
C PHE A 85 12.12 -1.19 7.78
N PRO A 86 12.84 -0.83 8.87
CA PRO A 86 13.08 0.56 9.25
C PRO A 86 13.97 1.32 8.25
N GLU A 87 14.56 0.65 7.26
CA GLU A 87 15.26 1.25 6.14
C GLU A 87 14.33 1.92 5.11
N PHE A 88 13.06 1.55 5.08
CA PHE A 88 12.04 2.26 4.32
C PHE A 88 11.50 3.45 5.11
N ILE A 89 11.16 4.52 4.41
CA ILE A 89 10.51 5.71 4.97
C ILE A 89 9.36 6.17 4.07
N ILE A 90 8.36 6.82 4.65
CA ILE A 90 7.26 7.43 3.90
C ILE A 90 7.80 8.64 3.12
N ASP A 91 7.58 8.66 1.82
CA ASP A 91 7.80 9.82 0.95
C ASP A 91 6.43 10.41 0.58
N SER A 92 6.09 11.51 1.24
CA SER A 92 4.74 12.10 1.19
C SER A 92 4.23 12.29 -0.24
N ALA A 93 2.97 11.91 -0.46
CA ALA A 93 2.30 12.03 -1.74
C ALA A 93 2.05 13.50 -2.18
N THR A 94 2.24 14.48 -1.29
CA THR A 94 1.99 15.93 -1.53
C THR A 94 2.60 16.48 -2.82
N ARG A 95 3.72 15.93 -3.29
CA ARG A 95 4.39 16.37 -4.52
C ARG A 95 3.87 15.73 -5.80
N PHE A 96 2.96 14.76 -5.68
CA PHE A 96 2.53 13.89 -6.78
C PHE A 96 1.02 13.95 -7.03
N VAL A 97 0.23 14.32 -6.03
CA VAL A 97 -1.23 14.41 -6.11
C VAL A 97 -1.73 15.70 -5.44
N PRO A 98 -2.95 16.18 -5.77
CA PRO A 98 -3.54 17.32 -5.07
C PRO A 98 -3.63 17.07 -3.56
N THR A 99 -3.36 18.11 -2.76
CA THR A 99 -3.28 18.02 -1.29
C THR A 99 -4.56 17.52 -0.63
N GLU A 100 -5.71 17.71 -1.27
CA GLU A 100 -7.01 17.21 -0.77
C GLU A 100 -7.11 15.68 -0.68
N PHE A 101 -6.26 14.96 -1.42
CA PHE A 101 -6.14 13.50 -1.41
C PHE A 101 -5.00 13.00 -0.52
N VAL A 102 -4.28 13.89 0.18
CA VAL A 102 -3.15 13.50 1.02
C VAL A 102 -3.58 13.46 2.48
N THR A 103 -3.33 12.34 3.15
CA THR A 103 -3.58 12.20 4.59
C THR A 103 -2.51 12.94 5.40
N ASP A 104 -2.76 13.17 6.69
CA ASP A 104 -1.78 13.79 7.59
C ASP A 104 -0.48 12.96 7.71
N LYS A 105 -0.57 11.65 7.46
CA LYS A 105 0.58 10.73 7.41
C LYS A 105 1.32 10.74 6.06
N GLY A 106 0.84 11.51 5.09
CA GLY A 106 1.45 11.65 3.78
C GLY A 106 1.05 10.59 2.76
N PHE A 107 0.03 9.77 3.03
CA PHE A 107 -0.49 8.78 2.09
C PHE A 107 -1.45 9.41 1.10
N TYR A 108 -1.60 8.80 -0.07
CA TYR A 108 -2.74 9.09 -0.95
C TYR A 108 -3.97 8.33 -0.42
N PHE A 109 -5.11 9.02 -0.36
CA PHE A 109 -6.39 8.44 -0.03
C PHE A 109 -7.52 9.15 -0.79
N SER A 110 -8.27 8.40 -1.61
CA SER A 110 -9.55 8.86 -2.13
C SER A 110 -10.69 8.36 -1.24
N ASN A 111 -11.38 9.28 -0.58
CA ASN A 111 -12.59 8.97 0.16
C ASN A 111 -13.81 9.05 -0.77
N PRO A 112 -14.61 7.98 -0.92
CA PRO A 112 -15.76 7.98 -1.82
C PRO A 112 -16.81 9.05 -1.54
N VAL A 113 -17.04 9.34 -0.26
CA VAL A 113 -18.05 10.32 0.18
C VAL A 113 -17.56 11.74 -0.06
N LYS A 114 -16.30 12.02 0.30
CA LYS A 114 -15.73 13.37 0.20
C LYS A 114 -15.41 13.77 -1.24
N HIS A 115 -14.93 12.84 -2.05
CA HIS A 115 -14.35 13.13 -3.35
C HIS A 115 -15.24 12.72 -4.54
N SER A 116 -16.37 12.05 -4.28
CA SER A 116 -17.30 11.57 -5.33
C SER A 116 -16.61 10.70 -6.41
N ILE A 117 -15.56 9.96 -6.02
CA ILE A 117 -14.82 9.00 -6.85
C ILE A 117 -14.66 7.68 -6.08
N ASP A 118 -14.15 6.63 -6.72
CA ASP A 118 -13.92 5.36 -6.03
C ASP A 118 -12.87 5.47 -4.92
N GLY A 119 -13.02 4.62 -3.90
CA GLY A 119 -12.12 4.57 -2.76
C GLY A 119 -10.83 3.84 -3.06
N ALA A 120 -9.70 4.47 -2.78
CA ALA A 120 -8.39 3.91 -3.01
C ALA A 120 -7.37 4.50 -2.03
N PHE A 121 -6.34 3.73 -1.76
CA PHE A 121 -5.22 4.10 -0.90
C PHE A 121 -3.90 3.82 -1.61
N ALA A 122 -2.90 4.67 -1.38
CA ALA A 122 -1.54 4.35 -1.75
C ALA A 122 -0.51 4.95 -0.79
N ALA A 123 0.47 4.14 -0.42
CA ALA A 123 1.65 4.55 0.32
C ALA A 123 2.88 4.51 -0.58
N ARG A 124 3.57 5.64 -0.66
CA ARG A 124 4.84 5.77 -1.37
C ARG A 124 5.97 5.70 -0.36
N LEU A 125 6.81 4.68 -0.49
CA LEU A 125 7.92 4.39 0.40
C LEU A 125 9.23 4.50 -0.37
N VAL A 126 10.26 5.04 0.29
CA VAL A 126 11.62 5.12 -0.26
C VAL A 126 12.54 4.26 0.58
N LEU A 127 13.28 3.37 -0.08
CA LEU A 127 14.36 2.64 0.56
C LEU A 127 15.54 3.60 0.75
N LYS A 128 15.96 3.84 1.99
CA LYS A 128 17.11 4.72 2.28
C LYS A 128 18.36 4.21 1.54
N ASN A 129 19.17 5.14 1.05
CA ASN A 129 20.53 4.80 0.64
C ASN A 129 21.26 4.22 1.85
N SER A 130 21.94 3.10 1.69
CA SER A 130 22.93 2.68 2.68
C SER A 130 24.01 3.76 2.68
N SER A 131 24.06 4.58 3.74
CA SER A 131 25.19 5.47 3.95
C SER A 131 26.45 4.61 4.00
N LEU A 132 27.41 4.88 3.10
CA LEU A 132 28.79 4.42 3.24
C LEU A 132 29.44 5.12 4.45
#